data_AF-H8F4R4-F1
#
_entry.id   AF-H8F4R4-F1
#
_cell.length_a   1.000
_cell.length_b   1.000
_cell.length_c   1.000
_cell.angle_alpha   90.00
_cell.angle_beta   90.00
_cell.angle_gamma   90.00
#
_symmetry.space_group_name_H-M   'P 1'
#
loop_
_entity.id
_entity.type
_entity.pdbx_description
1 polymer ?
#
loop_
_entity_poly.entity_id
_entity_poly.type
_entity_poly.pdbx_seq_one_letter_code
_entity_poly.pdbx_strand_id
1 'polypeptide(L)'
;MAAEKEMQAHDMVRRRSWARAVALYDQLIAPSPGQGSGGQSAGSRAQKDQQIACLLGRCECLLELGKFEGCLADAYKVLTLLSEQTECLASVSRARRWLVHALFKMHKYGDAEIFLSKWINELSGQQIYSDISKTLERYKSIIQMIMNGQHKAQALKIPHARLEDEMAILDTKLDHWATNNLPLDKYSKLLSNKGLKKREQQQQQQQQQQQQNGNGIGSYASSSSSSSTGSSSTMSSSSTSLHR
;
A
#
# COMPACT_ATOMS: atom_id res chain seq x y z
N MET A 1 10.38 17.17 -4.61
CA MET A 1 9.28 17.52 -3.68
C MET A 1 8.12 16.53 -3.75
N ALA A 2 7.48 16.28 -4.91
CA ALA A 2 6.35 15.34 -5.01
C ALA A 2 6.70 13.88 -4.64
N ALA A 3 7.82 13.34 -5.13
CA ALA A 3 8.25 11.97 -4.83
C ALA A 3 8.61 11.74 -3.35
N GLU A 4 9.13 12.76 -2.67
CA GLU A 4 9.45 12.70 -1.24
C GLU A 4 8.18 12.67 -0.39
N LYS A 5 7.20 13.51 -0.74
CA LYS A 5 5.89 13.54 -0.10
C LYS A 5 5.09 12.27 -0.34
N GLU A 6 5.21 11.68 -1.53
CA GLU A 6 4.65 10.36 -1.84
C GLU A 6 5.26 9.28 -0.93
N MET A 7 6.59 9.26 -0.80
CA MET A 7 7.26 8.34 0.10
C MET A 7 6.80 8.55 1.55
N GLN A 8 6.68 9.79 2.01
CA GLN A 8 6.13 10.12 3.32
C GLN A 8 4.71 9.58 3.51
N ALA A 9 3.86 9.65 2.49
CA ALA A 9 2.51 9.09 2.54
C ALA A 9 2.55 7.57 2.71
N HIS A 10 3.37 6.86 1.92
CA HIS A 10 3.57 5.41 2.04
C HIS A 10 4.14 5.02 3.43
N ASP A 11 5.00 5.85 4.01
CA ASP A 11 5.50 5.65 5.38
C ASP A 11 4.38 5.75 6.42
N MET A 12 3.43 6.68 6.24
CA MET A 12 2.26 6.80 7.11
C MET A 12 1.34 5.58 7.00
N VAL A 13 1.12 5.04 5.78
CA VAL A 13 0.39 3.78 5.55
C VAL A 13 1.02 2.65 6.35
N ARG A 14 2.34 2.47 6.23
CA ARG A 14 3.06 1.40 6.94
C ARG A 14 2.98 1.51 8.47
N ARG A 15 2.87 2.74 8.99
CA ARG A 15 2.68 3.04 10.43
C ARG A 15 1.20 3.01 10.84
N ARG A 16 0.29 2.59 9.95
CA ARG A 16 -1.17 2.59 10.15
C ARG A 16 -1.72 3.98 10.55
N SER A 17 -1.02 5.04 10.14
CA SER A 17 -1.43 6.43 10.36
C SER A 17 -2.36 6.90 9.23
N TRP A 18 -3.49 6.20 9.07
CA TRP A 18 -4.37 6.28 7.91
C TRP A 18 -4.82 7.70 7.57
N ALA A 19 -5.33 8.45 8.56
CA ALA A 19 -5.82 9.81 8.33
C ALA A 19 -4.73 10.77 7.82
N ARG A 20 -3.50 10.65 8.33
CA ARG A 20 -2.37 11.45 7.88
C ARG A 20 -1.92 11.05 6.48
N ALA A 21 -1.92 9.75 6.18
CA ALA A 21 -1.61 9.25 4.85
C ALA A 21 -2.60 9.79 3.80
N VAL A 22 -3.91 9.73 4.09
CA VAL A 22 -4.96 10.30 3.22
C VAL A 22 -4.71 11.77 2.94
N ALA A 23 -4.44 12.59 3.96
CA ALA A 23 -4.19 14.01 3.77
C ALA A 23 -2.99 14.29 2.84
N LEU A 24 -1.95 13.44 2.88
CA LEU A 24 -0.81 13.55 1.98
C LEU A 24 -1.17 13.11 0.55
N TYR A 25 -1.91 12.01 0.40
CA TYR A 25 -2.38 11.55 -0.91
C TYR A 25 -3.34 12.52 -1.58
N ASP A 26 -4.24 13.15 -0.83
CA ASP A 26 -5.16 14.17 -1.36
C ASP A 26 -4.40 15.34 -1.97
N GLN A 27 -3.31 15.77 -1.33
CA GLN A 27 -2.44 16.83 -1.84
C GLN A 27 -1.62 16.40 -3.07
N LEU A 28 -1.37 15.10 -3.25
CA LEU A 28 -0.63 14.55 -4.40
C LEU A 28 -1.55 14.27 -5.60
N ILE A 29 -2.80 13.93 -5.35
CA ILE A 29 -3.81 13.59 -6.37
C ILE A 29 -4.53 14.86 -6.87
N ALA A 30 -4.57 15.93 -6.07
CA ALA A 30 -5.18 17.19 -6.46
C ALA A 30 -4.59 17.70 -7.79
N PRO A 31 -5.43 18.09 -8.76
CA PRO A 31 -4.96 18.65 -10.02
C PRO A 31 -4.20 19.95 -9.74
N SER A 32 -2.92 19.97 -10.07
CA SER A 32 -2.08 21.14 -9.81
C SER A 32 -2.45 22.26 -10.80
N PRO A 33 -2.86 23.46 -10.34
CA PRO A 33 -3.18 24.57 -11.23
C PRO A 33 -1.89 25.07 -11.87
N GLY A 34 -1.66 24.69 -13.14
CA GLY A 34 -0.47 25.11 -13.90
C GLY A 34 0.20 24.01 -14.72
N GLN A 35 -0.20 22.74 -14.57
CA GLN A 35 0.30 21.65 -15.43
C GLN A 35 -0.51 21.61 -16.73
N GLY A 36 -0.33 22.66 -17.54
CA GLY A 36 -0.85 22.75 -18.89
C GLY A 36 -0.24 21.67 -19.80
N SER A 37 -1.10 21.08 -20.60
CA SER A 37 -0.83 20.17 -21.71
C SER A 37 0.31 20.68 -22.60
N GLY A 38 1.52 20.20 -22.36
CA GLY A 38 2.71 20.63 -23.10
C GLY A 38 3.80 19.55 -23.10
N GLY A 39 3.62 18.54 -23.96
CA GLY A 39 4.69 17.67 -24.45
C GLY A 39 5.13 16.51 -23.55
N GLN A 40 5.49 15.40 -24.22
CA GLN A 40 6.28 14.25 -23.75
C GLN A 40 5.48 13.10 -23.11
N SER A 41 5.30 12.04 -23.90
CA SER A 41 4.66 10.77 -23.53
C SER A 41 5.27 10.11 -22.27
N ALA A 42 6.56 10.32 -22.01
CA ALA A 42 7.26 9.84 -20.82
C ALA A 42 6.83 10.57 -19.53
N GLY A 43 6.58 11.89 -19.60
CA GLY A 43 6.09 12.69 -18.48
C GLY A 43 4.65 12.29 -18.09
N SER A 44 3.81 12.00 -19.08
CA SER A 44 2.46 11.47 -18.83
C SER A 44 2.49 10.10 -18.16
N ARG A 45 3.39 9.20 -18.57
CA ARG A 45 3.49 7.86 -17.98
C ARG A 45 3.96 7.90 -16.53
N ALA A 46 4.96 8.70 -16.20
CA ALA A 46 5.44 8.85 -14.83
C ALA A 46 4.35 9.46 -13.91
N GLN A 47 3.58 10.43 -14.42
CA GLN A 47 2.44 11.00 -13.70
C GLN A 47 1.33 9.97 -13.47
N LYS A 48 1.01 9.15 -14.49
CA LYS A 48 0.04 8.05 -14.35
C LYS A 48 0.52 7.02 -13.31
N ASP A 49 1.80 6.65 -13.35
CA ASP A 49 2.37 5.70 -12.41
C ASP A 49 2.30 6.21 -10.97
N GLN A 50 2.66 7.48 -10.74
CA GLN A 50 2.52 8.14 -9.45
C GLN A 50 1.05 8.21 -9.01
N GLN A 51 0.15 8.53 -9.93
CA GLN A 51 -1.29 8.57 -9.64
C GLN A 51 -1.80 7.19 -9.20
N ILE A 52 -1.40 6.11 -9.87
CA ILE A 52 -1.77 4.74 -9.48
C ILE A 52 -1.24 4.41 -8.09
N ALA A 53 0.04 4.70 -7.80
CA ALA A 53 0.64 4.44 -6.49
C ALA A 53 -0.07 5.20 -5.36
N CYS A 54 -0.40 6.48 -5.59
CA CYS A 54 -1.13 7.30 -4.62
C CYS A 54 -2.56 6.81 -4.41
N LEU A 55 -3.27 6.45 -5.49
CA LEU A 55 -4.63 5.93 -5.38
C LEU A 55 -4.67 4.58 -4.66
N LEU A 56 -3.73 3.67 -4.94
CA LEU A 56 -3.64 2.39 -4.23
C LEU A 56 -3.43 2.60 -2.73
N GLY A 57 -2.46 3.44 -2.34
CA GLY A 57 -2.20 3.72 -0.92
C GLY A 57 -3.37 4.44 -0.24
N ARG A 58 -4.03 5.38 -0.92
CA ARG A 58 -5.22 6.07 -0.39
C ARG A 58 -6.40 5.12 -0.25
N CYS A 59 -6.62 4.23 -1.22
CA CYS A 59 -7.70 3.24 -1.20
C CYS A 59 -7.61 2.35 0.05
N GLU A 60 -6.41 1.83 0.37
CA GLU A 60 -6.16 1.08 1.62
C GLU A 60 -6.54 1.91 2.86
N CYS A 61 -6.09 3.16 2.93
CA CYS A 61 -6.41 4.02 4.07
C CYS A 61 -7.90 4.32 4.22
N LEU A 62 -8.59 4.56 3.10
CA LEU A 62 -10.01 4.87 3.09
C LEU A 62 -10.83 3.67 3.55
N LEU A 63 -10.44 2.46 3.14
CA LEU A 63 -11.06 1.22 3.61
C LEU A 63 -10.94 1.08 5.14
N GLU A 64 -9.74 1.25 5.68
CA GLU A 64 -9.46 1.14 7.12
C GLU A 64 -10.16 2.24 7.96
N LEU A 65 -10.43 3.39 7.35
CA LEU A 65 -11.20 4.49 7.97
C LEU A 65 -12.72 4.34 7.80
N GLY A 66 -13.21 3.29 7.14
CA GLY A 66 -14.63 3.10 6.85
C GLY A 66 -15.20 4.10 5.83
N LYS A 67 -14.35 4.79 5.06
CA LYS A 67 -14.74 5.76 4.03
C LYS A 67 -14.97 5.05 2.69
N PHE A 68 -15.98 4.18 2.64
CA PHE A 68 -16.18 3.22 1.56
C PHE A 68 -16.46 3.85 0.18
N GLU A 69 -17.20 4.95 0.10
CA GLU A 69 -17.47 5.61 -1.21
C GLU A 69 -16.17 6.13 -1.87
N GLY A 70 -15.29 6.76 -1.08
CA GLY A 70 -13.99 7.21 -1.58
C GLY A 70 -13.10 6.03 -1.97
N CYS A 71 -13.12 4.96 -1.17
CA CYS A 71 -12.42 3.71 -1.47
C CYS A 71 -12.87 3.12 -2.81
N LEU A 72 -14.18 3.08 -3.08
CA LEU A 72 -14.73 2.60 -4.36
C LEU A 72 -14.26 3.46 -5.53
N ALA A 73 -14.37 4.79 -5.42
CA ALA A 73 -13.94 5.71 -6.46
C ALA A 73 -12.47 5.51 -6.84
N ASP A 74 -11.61 5.34 -5.83
CA ASP A 74 -10.18 5.07 -6.03
C ASP A 74 -9.94 3.70 -6.66
N ALA A 75 -10.60 2.66 -6.16
CA ALA A 75 -10.44 1.30 -6.68
C ALA A 75 -10.86 1.20 -8.15
N TYR A 76 -12.01 1.78 -8.53
CA TYR A 76 -12.43 1.83 -9.93
C TYR A 76 -11.42 2.57 -10.80
N LYS A 77 -10.94 3.73 -10.35
CA LYS A 77 -9.95 4.51 -11.10
C LYS A 77 -8.64 3.75 -11.28
N VAL A 78 -8.16 3.05 -10.26
CA VAL A 78 -6.98 2.19 -10.35
C VAL A 78 -7.20 1.08 -11.37
N LEU A 79 -8.34 0.38 -11.32
CA LEU A 79 -8.64 -0.70 -12.26
C LEU A 79 -8.73 -0.19 -13.70
N THR A 80 -9.26 1.01 -13.93
CA THR A 80 -9.27 1.66 -15.25
C THR A 80 -7.85 1.99 -15.73
N LEU A 81 -6.98 2.52 -14.85
CA LEU A 81 -5.60 2.87 -15.21
C LEU A 81 -4.70 1.64 -15.44
N LEU A 82 -5.07 0.50 -14.86
CA LEU A 82 -4.34 -0.78 -14.98
C LEU A 82 -4.92 -1.73 -16.03
N SER A 83 -6.02 -1.39 -16.71
CA SER A 83 -6.69 -2.30 -17.67
C SER A 83 -5.78 -2.76 -18.80
N GLU A 84 -4.81 -1.94 -19.21
CA GLU A 84 -3.81 -2.24 -20.25
C GLU A 84 -2.50 -2.82 -19.69
N GLN A 85 -2.36 -2.97 -18.37
CA GLN A 85 -1.12 -3.38 -17.69
C GLN A 85 -1.24 -4.80 -17.11
N THR A 86 -1.10 -5.82 -17.97
CA THR A 86 -1.22 -7.25 -17.61
C THR A 86 -0.29 -7.71 -16.49
N GLU A 87 0.89 -7.08 -16.38
CA GLU A 87 1.91 -7.42 -15.38
C GLU A 87 1.58 -6.96 -13.95
N CYS A 88 0.47 -6.24 -13.75
CA CYS A 88 0.10 -5.62 -12.48
C CYS A 88 -0.92 -6.43 -11.66
N LEU A 89 -0.94 -7.76 -11.82
CA LEU A 89 -1.96 -8.63 -11.21
C LEU A 89 -2.05 -8.49 -9.68
N ALA A 90 -0.95 -8.24 -8.98
CA ALA A 90 -0.97 -8.03 -7.52
C ALA A 90 -1.71 -6.73 -7.15
N SER A 91 -1.42 -5.61 -7.81
CA SER A 91 -2.14 -4.34 -7.63
C SER A 91 -3.60 -4.41 -8.04
N VAL A 92 -3.89 -5.07 -9.17
CA VAL A 92 -5.27 -5.32 -9.63
C VAL A 92 -6.02 -6.11 -8.56
N SER A 93 -5.44 -7.22 -8.08
CA SER A 93 -6.07 -8.07 -7.07
C SER A 93 -6.34 -7.34 -5.75
N ARG A 94 -5.43 -6.45 -5.30
CA ARG A 94 -5.69 -5.61 -4.11
C ARG A 94 -6.85 -4.65 -4.34
N ALA A 95 -6.84 -3.91 -5.46
CA ALA A 95 -7.91 -2.97 -5.78
C ALA A 95 -9.28 -3.68 -5.88
N ARG A 96 -9.32 -4.87 -6.47
CA ARG A 96 -10.52 -5.72 -6.53
C ARG A 96 -11.00 -6.14 -5.14
N ARG A 97 -10.09 -6.58 -4.26
CA ARG A 97 -10.43 -6.93 -2.86
C ARG A 97 -11.06 -5.74 -2.14
N TRP A 98 -10.41 -4.56 -2.18
CA TRP A 98 -10.91 -3.36 -1.53
C TRP A 98 -12.28 -2.93 -2.05
N LEU A 99 -12.48 -3.03 -3.37
CA LEU A 99 -13.75 -2.75 -4.02
C LEU A 99 -14.86 -3.68 -3.52
N VAL A 100 -14.63 -5.00 -3.54
CA VAL A 100 -15.64 -5.98 -3.08
C VAL A 100 -15.96 -5.77 -1.59
N HIS A 101 -14.94 -5.55 -0.75
CA HIS A 101 -15.13 -5.27 0.67
C HIS A 101 -15.97 -4.00 0.88
N ALA A 102 -15.66 -2.92 0.18
CA ALA A 102 -16.40 -1.66 0.28
C ALA A 102 -17.85 -1.83 -0.18
N LEU A 103 -18.10 -2.51 -1.32
CA LEU A 103 -19.47 -2.81 -1.76
C LEU A 103 -20.24 -3.63 -0.73
N PHE A 104 -19.60 -4.63 -0.12
CA PHE A 104 -20.20 -5.42 0.93
C PHE A 104 -20.59 -4.58 2.16
N LYS A 105 -19.67 -3.75 2.67
CA LYS A 105 -19.91 -2.87 3.82
C LYS A 105 -20.97 -1.81 3.55
N MET A 106 -21.18 -1.48 2.28
CA MET A 106 -22.23 -0.59 1.81
C MET A 106 -23.55 -1.30 1.48
N HIS A 107 -23.65 -2.61 1.72
CA HIS A 107 -24.80 -3.45 1.38
C HIS A 107 -25.16 -3.42 -0.12
N LYS A 108 -24.23 -3.04 -1.00
CA LYS A 108 -24.38 -3.07 -2.47
C LYS A 108 -24.08 -4.49 -3.00
N TYR A 109 -24.85 -5.47 -2.51
CA TYR A 109 -24.58 -6.89 -2.71
C TYR A 109 -24.67 -7.34 -4.17
N GLY A 110 -25.63 -6.82 -4.95
CA GLY A 110 -25.75 -7.14 -6.37
C GLY A 110 -24.52 -6.71 -7.18
N ASP A 111 -24.01 -5.50 -6.92
CA ASP A 111 -22.80 -5.01 -7.57
C ASP A 111 -21.58 -5.87 -7.20
N ALA A 112 -21.48 -6.27 -5.94
CA ALA A 112 -20.40 -7.11 -5.44
C ALA A 112 -20.43 -8.51 -6.10
N GLU A 113 -21.62 -9.10 -6.25
CA GLU A 113 -21.80 -10.39 -6.92
C GLU A 113 -21.39 -10.34 -8.40
N ILE A 114 -21.84 -9.31 -9.12
CA ILE A 114 -21.47 -9.08 -10.53
C ILE A 114 -19.95 -8.98 -10.65
N PHE A 115 -19.33 -8.22 -9.74
CA PHE A 115 -17.89 -8.01 -9.75
C PHE A 115 -17.11 -9.30 -9.46
N LEU A 116 -17.50 -10.05 -8.43
CA LEU A 116 -16.90 -11.35 -8.11
C LEU A 116 -17.03 -12.33 -9.26
N SER A 117 -18.20 -12.40 -9.90
CA SER A 117 -18.42 -13.30 -11.05
C SER A 117 -17.48 -12.99 -12.21
N LYS A 118 -17.28 -11.70 -12.53
CA LYS A 118 -16.30 -11.28 -13.54
C LYS A 118 -14.88 -11.67 -13.13
N TRP A 119 -14.49 -11.41 -11.88
CA TRP A 119 -13.15 -11.75 -11.40
C TRP A 119 -12.88 -13.25 -11.44
N ILE A 120 -13.84 -14.08 -11.01
CA ILE A 120 -13.74 -15.55 -11.07
C ILE A 120 -13.56 -16.00 -12.52
N ASN A 121 -14.37 -15.48 -13.45
CA ASN A 121 -14.29 -15.84 -14.86
C ASN A 121 -12.93 -15.50 -15.48
N GLU A 122 -12.33 -14.37 -15.13
CA GLU A 122 -11.00 -13.99 -15.61
C GLU A 122 -9.88 -14.90 -15.10
N LEU A 123 -10.02 -15.45 -13.89
CA LEU A 123 -9.07 -16.41 -13.32
C LEU A 123 -9.37 -17.85 -13.76
N SER A 124 -10.57 -18.11 -14.29
CA SER A 124 -10.98 -19.43 -14.75
C SER A 124 -10.08 -19.90 -15.91
N GLY A 125 -9.79 -21.20 -15.93
CA GLY A 125 -8.90 -21.80 -16.93
C GLY A 125 -7.41 -21.84 -16.54
N GLN A 126 -6.98 -21.12 -15.51
CA GLN A 126 -5.60 -21.16 -15.01
C GLN A 126 -5.51 -21.98 -13.71
N GLN A 127 -4.94 -23.18 -13.78
CA GLN A 127 -4.85 -24.09 -12.61
C GLN A 127 -4.12 -23.48 -11.41
N ILE A 128 -3.14 -22.61 -11.68
CA ILE A 128 -2.39 -21.86 -10.64
C ILE A 128 -3.28 -20.96 -9.77
N TYR A 129 -4.49 -20.62 -10.24
CA TYR A 129 -5.45 -19.78 -9.52
C TYR A 129 -6.64 -20.57 -8.96
N SER A 130 -6.62 -21.91 -9.03
CA SER A 130 -7.75 -22.75 -8.59
C SER A 130 -8.16 -22.49 -7.13
N ASP A 131 -7.20 -22.34 -6.21
CA ASP A 131 -7.49 -22.11 -4.79
C ASP A 131 -8.02 -20.71 -4.49
N ILE A 132 -7.53 -19.71 -5.22
CA ILE A 132 -8.07 -18.35 -5.08
C ILE A 132 -9.47 -18.25 -5.68
N SER A 133 -9.73 -18.93 -6.80
CA SER A 133 -11.07 -19.02 -7.39
C SER A 133 -12.07 -19.66 -6.44
N LYS A 134 -11.70 -20.74 -5.72
CA LYS A 134 -12.54 -21.32 -4.65
C LYS A 134 -12.83 -20.31 -3.52
N THR A 135 -11.84 -19.50 -3.17
CA THR A 135 -11.98 -18.45 -2.14
C THR A 135 -12.98 -17.38 -2.58
N LEU A 136 -12.89 -16.93 -3.84
CA LEU A 136 -13.83 -15.98 -4.45
C LEU A 136 -15.24 -16.56 -4.59
N GLU A 137 -15.37 -17.83 -4.97
CA GLU A 137 -16.67 -18.51 -5.05
C GLU A 137 -17.35 -18.61 -3.69
N ARG A 138 -16.59 -18.91 -2.63
CA ARG A 138 -17.12 -18.88 -1.26
C ARG A 138 -17.58 -17.47 -0.87
N TYR A 139 -16.82 -16.44 -1.25
CA TYR A 139 -17.19 -15.04 -1.03
C TYR A 139 -18.54 -14.72 -1.69
N LYS A 140 -18.67 -15.09 -2.96
CA LYS A 140 -19.89 -14.91 -3.75
C LYS A 140 -21.07 -15.65 -3.12
N SER A 141 -20.88 -16.88 -2.68
CA SER A 141 -21.92 -17.68 -2.02
C SER A 141 -22.44 -17.01 -0.74
N ILE A 142 -21.56 -16.43 0.08
CA ILE A 142 -21.99 -15.69 1.28
C ILE A 142 -22.84 -14.46 0.91
N ILE A 143 -22.43 -13.69 -0.11
CA ILE A 143 -23.21 -12.55 -0.61
C ILE A 143 -24.60 -12.99 -1.07
N GLN A 144 -24.68 -14.09 -1.85
CA GLN A 144 -25.96 -14.65 -2.29
C GLN A 144 -26.82 -15.14 -1.12
N MET A 145 -26.23 -15.74 -0.08
CA MET A 145 -26.96 -16.14 1.12
C MET A 145 -27.56 -14.94 1.84
N ILE A 146 -26.84 -13.82 1.90
CA ILE A 146 -27.34 -12.58 2.51
C ILE A 146 -28.49 -12.00 1.69
N MET A 147 -28.31 -11.86 0.38
CA MET A 147 -29.36 -11.36 -0.53
C MET A 147 -30.62 -12.23 -0.45
N ASN A 148 -30.46 -13.56 -0.54
CA ASN A 148 -31.59 -14.49 -0.47
C ASN A 148 -32.25 -14.51 0.92
N GLY A 149 -31.47 -14.34 1.98
CA GLY A 149 -31.97 -14.22 3.36
C GLY A 149 -32.72 -12.92 3.63
N GLN A 150 -32.40 -11.83 2.91
CA GLN A 150 -33.21 -10.61 2.93
C GLN A 150 -34.59 -10.81 2.26
N HIS A 151 -34.67 -11.66 1.24
CA HIS A 151 -35.89 -11.90 0.47
C HIS A 151 -36.76 -13.06 0.99
N LYS A 152 -36.22 -14.03 1.74
CA LYS A 152 -36.96 -15.18 2.28
C LYS A 152 -36.85 -15.24 3.81
N ALA A 153 -37.96 -14.95 4.49
CA ALA A 153 -38.07 -14.87 5.95
C ALA A 153 -37.91 -16.21 6.71
N GLN A 154 -37.68 -17.34 6.05
CA GLN A 154 -37.59 -18.68 6.64
C GLN A 154 -36.56 -19.48 5.80
N ALA A 155 -35.56 -20.21 6.31
CA ALA A 155 -35.69 -21.29 7.29
C ALA A 155 -34.38 -21.74 7.97
N LEU A 156 -33.23 -21.06 7.82
CA LEU A 156 -32.00 -21.37 8.57
C LEU A 156 -31.24 -20.05 8.79
N LYS A 157 -31.55 -19.33 9.88
CA LYS A 157 -30.90 -18.04 10.18
C LYS A 157 -29.48 -18.30 10.68
N ILE A 158 -28.53 -18.48 9.77
CA ILE A 158 -27.13 -18.23 10.10
C ILE A 158 -27.04 -16.76 10.52
N PRO A 159 -26.55 -16.45 11.73
CA PRO A 159 -26.47 -15.07 12.18
C PRO A 159 -25.63 -14.23 11.21
N HIS A 160 -26.11 -13.04 10.84
CA HIS A 160 -25.39 -12.13 9.93
C HIS A 160 -23.95 -11.88 10.40
N ALA A 161 -23.75 -11.73 11.71
CA ALA A 161 -22.42 -11.58 12.31
C ALA A 161 -21.44 -12.73 11.95
N ARG A 162 -21.92 -13.98 11.87
CA ARG A 162 -21.07 -15.11 11.45
C ARG A 162 -20.67 -15.02 9.99
N LEU A 163 -21.57 -14.54 9.13
CA LEU A 163 -21.26 -14.33 7.71
C LEU A 163 -20.22 -13.20 7.55
N GLU A 164 -20.31 -12.15 8.36
CA GLU A 164 -19.30 -11.08 8.40
C GLU A 164 -17.93 -11.58 8.87
N ASP A 165 -17.89 -12.44 9.89
CA ASP A 165 -16.65 -13.08 10.34
C ASP A 165 -16.03 -13.95 9.24
N GLU A 166 -16.83 -14.77 8.56
CA GLU A 166 -16.36 -15.56 7.42
C GLU A 166 -15.80 -14.67 6.31
N MET A 167 -16.47 -13.55 6.02
CA MET A 167 -16.00 -12.59 5.03
C MET A 167 -14.68 -11.93 5.41
N ALA A 168 -14.49 -11.57 6.67
CA ALA A 168 -13.20 -11.05 7.15
C ALA A 168 -12.07 -12.07 6.96
N ILE A 169 -12.35 -13.37 7.17
CA ILE A 169 -11.40 -14.44 6.89
C ILE A 169 -11.08 -14.52 5.40
N LEU A 170 -12.09 -14.42 4.53
CA LEU A 170 -11.89 -14.42 3.07
C LEU A 170 -11.08 -13.22 2.60
N ASP A 171 -11.35 -12.02 3.12
CA ASP A 171 -10.56 -10.82 2.84
C ASP A 171 -9.09 -11.01 3.23
N THR A 172 -8.84 -11.62 4.39
CA THR A 172 -7.47 -11.93 4.84
C THR A 172 -6.77 -12.90 3.87
N LYS A 173 -7.48 -13.91 3.37
CA LYS A 173 -6.93 -14.84 2.36
C LYS A 173 -6.63 -14.15 1.03
N LEU A 174 -7.54 -13.29 0.56
CA LEU A 174 -7.35 -12.51 -0.67
C LEU A 174 -6.15 -11.55 -0.54
N ASP A 175 -6.00 -10.91 0.62
CA ASP A 175 -4.88 -10.02 0.90
C ASP A 175 -3.55 -10.78 0.94
N HIS A 176 -3.52 -11.92 1.62
CA HIS A 176 -2.35 -12.79 1.66
C HIS A 176 -1.94 -13.26 0.26
N TRP A 177 -2.90 -13.66 -0.57
CA TRP A 177 -2.64 -14.05 -1.94
C TRP A 177 -2.03 -12.90 -2.75
N ALA A 178 -2.61 -11.70 -2.68
CA ALA A 178 -2.12 -10.53 -3.41
C ALA A 178 -0.75 -10.01 -2.92
N THR A 179 -0.38 -10.29 -1.66
CA THR A 179 0.87 -9.81 -1.05
C THR A 179 2.02 -10.82 -1.06
N ASN A 180 1.73 -12.11 -1.11
CA ASN A 180 2.74 -13.16 -0.97
C ASN A 180 2.75 -14.19 -2.09
N ASN A 181 1.61 -14.48 -2.71
CA ASN A 181 1.51 -15.54 -3.72
C ASN A 181 1.55 -15.02 -5.16
N LEU A 182 1.40 -13.70 -5.35
CA LEU A 182 1.57 -13.05 -6.65
C LEU A 182 2.94 -12.36 -6.76
N PRO A 183 3.55 -12.34 -7.97
CA PRO A 183 4.71 -11.50 -8.24
C PRO A 183 4.40 -10.03 -7.94
N LEU A 184 5.25 -9.39 -7.13
CA LEU A 184 5.05 -7.98 -6.80
C LEU A 184 5.39 -7.09 -8.00
N ASP A 185 4.36 -6.45 -8.55
CA ASP A 185 4.50 -5.38 -9.52
C ASP A 185 5.14 -4.11 -8.92
N LYS A 186 5.42 -3.13 -9.78
CA LYS A 186 6.12 -1.90 -9.38
C LYS A 186 5.37 -1.09 -8.31
N TYR A 187 4.04 -1.07 -8.32
CA TYR A 187 3.24 -0.34 -7.32
C TYR A 187 3.14 -1.14 -6.02
N SER A 188 2.92 -2.44 -6.14
CA SER A 188 2.92 -3.38 -5.01
C SER A 188 4.20 -3.32 -4.18
N LYS A 189 5.36 -3.10 -4.83
CA LYS A 189 6.66 -2.94 -4.16
C LYS A 189 6.77 -1.66 -3.34
N LEU A 190 6.12 -0.57 -3.75
CA LEU A 190 6.16 0.71 -3.04
C LEU A 190 5.34 0.66 -1.74
N LEU A 191 4.21 -0.06 -1.77
CA LEU A 191 3.32 -0.22 -0.62
C LEU A 191 3.77 -1.32 0.33
N SER A 192 4.52 -2.31 -0.16
CA SER A 192 5.00 -3.43 0.66
C SER A 192 6.18 -3.04 1.55
N ASN A 193 6.15 -3.52 2.81
CA ASN A 193 7.28 -3.47 3.73
C ASN A 193 8.56 -4.16 3.19
N LYS A 194 8.44 -5.02 2.16
CA LYS A 194 9.57 -5.76 1.59
C LYS A 194 10.58 -4.85 0.86
N GLY A 195 10.21 -3.64 0.46
CA GLY A 195 11.09 -2.73 -0.30
C GLY A 195 12.18 -2.00 0.52
N LEU A 196 12.03 -1.89 1.85
CA LEU A 196 12.94 -1.06 2.68
C LEU A 196 14.24 -1.72 3.08
N LYS A 197 14.23 -3.05 3.30
CA LYS A 197 15.42 -3.78 3.74
C LYS A 197 16.62 -3.56 2.80
N LYS A 198 16.36 -3.36 1.50
CA LYS A 198 17.41 -3.09 0.51
C LYS A 198 17.96 -1.66 0.58
N ARG A 199 17.14 -0.67 0.99
CA ARG A 199 17.54 0.74 1.06
C ARG A 199 18.23 1.08 2.38
N GLU A 200 17.79 0.50 3.49
CA GLU A 200 18.50 0.60 4.78
C GLU A 200 19.89 -0.05 4.72
N GLN A 201 20.02 -1.20 4.04
CA GLN A 201 21.34 -1.82 3.80
C GLN A 201 22.26 -0.95 2.94
N GLN A 202 21.73 -0.24 1.93
CA GLN A 202 22.54 0.69 1.13
C GLN A 202 22.98 1.93 1.92
N GLN A 203 22.12 2.47 2.79
CA GLN A 203 22.51 3.59 3.65
C GLN A 203 23.51 3.17 4.75
N GLN A 204 23.40 1.96 5.32
CA GLN A 204 24.40 1.45 6.27
C GLN A 204 25.75 1.14 5.60
N GLN A 205 25.76 0.63 4.35
CA GLN A 205 27.02 0.44 3.62
C GLN A 205 27.71 1.77 3.28
N GLN A 206 26.97 2.83 2.94
CA GLN A 206 27.56 4.15 2.72
C GLN A 206 28.11 4.79 4.01
N GLN A 207 27.48 4.57 5.17
CA GLN A 207 28.04 5.07 6.44
C GLN A 207 29.28 4.28 6.91
N GLN A 208 29.37 2.97 6.64
CA GLN A 208 30.59 2.21 6.98
C GLN A 208 31.78 2.55 6.07
N GLN A 209 31.56 2.90 4.79
CA GLN A 209 32.65 3.31 3.91
C GLN A 209 33.26 4.67 4.27
N GLN A 210 32.51 5.55 4.94
CA GLN A 210 33.03 6.84 5.39
C GLN A 210 33.83 6.77 6.70
N GLN A 211 33.66 5.73 7.51
CA GLN A 211 34.47 5.51 8.72
C GLN A 211 35.76 4.71 8.45
N GLN A 212 35.83 3.94 7.37
CA GLN A 212 37.03 3.16 7.03
C GLN A 212 38.09 3.95 6.25
N ASN A 213 37.73 5.12 5.70
CA ASN A 213 38.68 6.00 5.00
C ASN A 213 39.31 7.07 5.91
N GLY A 214 39.10 6.98 7.22
CA GLY A 214 39.59 7.95 8.21
C GLY A 214 40.73 7.48 9.11
N ASN A 215 41.17 6.21 9.02
CA ASN A 215 42.19 5.69 9.93
C ASN A 215 43.11 4.64 9.26
N GLY A 216 44.16 5.12 8.60
CA GLY A 216 45.24 4.30 8.04
C GLY A 216 46.52 5.11 7.93
N ILE A 217 47.30 5.13 9.01
CA ILE A 217 48.60 5.80 9.12
C ILE A 217 49.66 5.02 8.33
N GLY A 218 50.41 5.74 7.48
CA GLY A 218 51.64 5.27 6.84
C GLY A 218 52.57 6.45 6.58
N SER A 219 53.56 6.62 7.45
CA SER A 219 54.53 7.71 7.48
C SER A 219 55.52 7.70 6.31
N TYR A 220 55.71 8.85 5.65
CA TYR A 220 57.03 9.37 5.27
C TYR A 220 56.98 10.91 5.14
N ALA A 221 58.11 11.54 5.43
CA ALA A 221 58.30 12.94 5.80
C ALA A 221 58.04 13.97 4.67
N SER A 222 57.54 15.17 5.03
CA SER A 222 58.31 16.44 5.10
C SER A 222 57.44 17.72 5.01
N SER A 223 57.88 18.73 5.78
CA SER A 223 57.60 20.19 5.72
C SER A 223 56.24 20.79 6.20
N SER A 224 56.34 21.52 7.33
CA SER A 224 55.75 22.84 7.68
C SER A 224 54.30 23.15 7.25
N SER A 225 53.36 23.56 8.12
CA SER A 225 53.43 24.72 9.03
C SER A 225 52.11 24.93 9.81
N SER A 226 52.24 25.62 10.96
CA SER A 226 51.28 26.49 11.66
C SER A 226 49.94 25.96 12.21
N SER A 227 49.95 25.71 13.53
CA SER A 227 49.10 26.31 14.58
C SER A 227 47.59 26.50 14.37
N SER A 228 46.78 25.91 15.25
CA SER A 228 46.16 26.64 16.37
C SER A 228 45.36 25.72 17.30
N THR A 229 45.38 26.13 18.57
CA THR A 229 44.98 25.48 19.81
C THR A 229 43.49 25.57 20.10
N GLY A 230 42.92 24.55 20.76
CA GLY A 230 41.57 24.61 21.32
C GLY A 230 41.23 23.39 22.17
N SER A 231 41.85 23.28 23.35
CA SER A 231 41.51 22.30 24.39
C SER A 231 40.17 22.62 25.06
N SER A 232 39.37 21.61 25.42
CA SER A 232 39.03 21.26 26.83
C SER A 232 37.79 20.34 26.98
N SER A 233 38.06 19.10 27.39
CA SER A 233 37.54 18.40 28.58
C SER A 233 36.04 18.41 28.96
N THR A 234 35.44 17.22 28.82
CA THR A 234 34.71 16.42 29.84
C THR A 234 34.03 17.11 31.04
N MET A 235 32.75 16.80 31.26
CA MET A 235 32.29 16.20 32.53
C MET A 235 30.86 15.65 32.45
N SER A 236 30.71 14.42 32.94
CA SER A 236 29.49 13.67 33.16
C SER A 236 28.75 14.17 34.40
N SER A 237 27.41 14.08 34.43
CA SER A 237 26.69 13.55 35.59
C SER A 237 25.18 13.45 35.34
N SER A 238 24.67 12.28 35.70
CA SER A 238 23.28 11.83 35.73
C SER A 238 22.43 12.56 36.78
N SER A 239 21.11 12.39 36.63
CA SER A 239 20.10 12.05 37.66
C SER A 239 18.91 13.03 37.86
N THR A 240 17.71 12.48 37.59
CA THR A 240 16.43 12.54 38.34
C THR A 240 16.04 13.88 39.00
N SER A 241 14.84 14.44 38.79
CA SER A 241 13.55 13.90 39.26
C SER A 241 12.45 14.98 39.12
N LEU A 242 11.19 14.52 39.01
CA LEU A 242 9.92 15.07 39.52
C LEU A 242 9.74 16.59 39.70
N HIS A 243 8.57 17.10 39.27
CA HIS A 243 7.50 17.71 40.10
C HIS A 243 6.29 17.93 39.17
N ARG A 244 5.19 17.21 39.41
CA ARG A 244 3.94 17.66 40.05
C ARG A 244 3.09 18.58 39.18
#